data_AF-A0A969YZK8-F1
#
_entry.id   AF-A0A969YZK8-F1
#
_cell.length_a   1.000
_cell.length_b   1.000
_cell.length_c   1.000
_cell.angle_alpha   90.00
_cell.angle_beta   90.00
_cell.angle_gamma   90.00
#
_symmetry.space_group_name_H-M   'P 1'
#
loop_
_entity.id
_entity.type
_entity.pdbx_description
1 polymer ?
#
loop_
_entity_poly.entity_id
_entity_poly.type
_entity_poly.pdbx_seq_one_letter_code
_entity_poly.pdbx_strand_id
1 'polypeptide(L)'
;MQEKILITFFNKGLRSYIEVDLCAKCPRNDNKGCCGFYSPIFYPTDLVYLLENKPDLIEYILGLPDLTVLDSSITINNSIDSDSYKCRFHTDKGCLLEQSLRESICRHFVCPGVAWEKEEKLADWRRFFNLLTDYEINLNNKIAENLKKKGLSLRNFDKLDIFFHKMMLSFYEETRILPDFFNDYPKAETYTLYRTLTYGKNWPL
;
A
#
# COMPACT_ATOMS: atom_id res chain seq x y z
N MET A 1 26.10 -3.14 16.91
CA MET A 1 25.62 -1.92 17.59
C MET A 1 24.11 -1.93 17.51
N GLN A 2 23.41 -1.64 18.61
CA GLN A 2 21.96 -1.45 18.54
C GLN A 2 21.67 -0.07 17.98
N GLU A 3 20.80 -0.01 16.98
CA GLU A 3 20.35 1.21 16.36
C GLU A 3 18.96 1.57 16.87
N LYS A 4 18.74 2.86 17.04
CA LYS A 4 17.45 3.43 17.37
C LYS A 4 16.65 3.62 16.08
N ILE A 5 15.45 3.06 16.04
CA ILE A 5 14.51 3.19 14.94
C ILE A 5 13.26 3.89 15.46
N LEU A 6 12.84 4.97 14.79
CA LEU A 6 11.56 5.62 15.03
C LEU A 6 10.52 5.05 14.07
N ILE A 7 9.42 4.55 14.63
CA ILE A 7 8.25 4.11 13.89
C ILE A 7 7.07 5.01 14.27
N THR A 8 6.39 5.57 13.27
CA THR A 8 5.20 6.39 13.46
C THR A 8 4.04 5.77 12.71
N PHE A 9 2.95 5.55 13.42
CA PHE A 9 1.71 5.07 12.84
C PHE A 9 0.79 6.27 12.64
N PHE A 10 0.12 6.32 11.49
CA PHE A 10 -0.81 7.39 11.16
C PHE A 10 -2.19 6.80 10.89
N ASN A 11 -3.18 7.19 11.69
CA ASN A 11 -4.58 6.89 11.44
C ASN A 11 -5.18 8.00 10.57
N LYS A 12 -5.43 7.66 9.31
CA LYS A 12 -6.03 8.52 8.28
C LYS A 12 -7.26 7.84 7.65
N GLY A 13 -7.97 7.03 8.44
CA GLY A 13 -9.06 6.19 7.92
C GLY A 13 -8.54 5.12 6.96
N LEU A 14 -9.18 5.01 5.80
CA LEU A 14 -8.76 4.12 4.69
C LEU A 14 -7.36 4.41 4.12
N ARG A 15 -6.75 5.55 4.49
CA ARG A 15 -5.39 5.93 4.04
C ARG A 15 -4.38 5.91 5.15
N SER A 16 -4.64 5.15 6.21
CA SER A 16 -3.67 4.97 7.29
C SER A 16 -2.40 4.30 6.76
N TYR A 17 -1.26 4.66 7.33
CA TYR A 17 0.05 4.16 6.91
C TYR A 17 1.05 4.18 8.05
N ILE A 18 2.18 3.53 7.84
CA ILE A 18 3.28 3.45 8.80
C ILE A 18 4.53 4.07 8.19
N GLU A 19 5.20 4.94 8.94
CA GLU A 19 6.50 5.50 8.59
C GLU A 19 7.59 4.99 9.52
N VAL A 20 8.75 4.73 8.94
CA VAL A 20 9.95 4.35 9.68
C VAL A 20 11.14 5.13 9.16
N ASP A 21 11.90 5.73 10.06
CA ASP A 21 13.09 6.51 9.72
C ASP A 21 14.21 5.67 9.06
N LEU A 22 14.19 4.35 9.30
CA LEU A 22 15.08 3.39 8.67
C LEU A 22 14.91 3.31 7.14
N CYS A 23 13.76 3.66 6.58
CA CYS A 23 13.54 3.59 5.13
C CYS A 23 14.52 4.46 4.33
N ALA A 24 14.88 5.63 4.86
CA ALA A 24 15.87 6.53 4.24
C ALA A 24 17.31 6.01 4.34
N LYS A 25 17.55 5.02 5.21
CA LYS A 25 18.86 4.40 5.48
C LYS A 25 18.75 2.88 5.37
N CYS A 26 18.00 2.41 4.37
CA CYS A 26 17.60 1.01 4.26
C CYS A 26 18.84 0.07 4.32
N PRO A 27 18.96 -0.81 5.33
CA PRO A 27 20.16 -1.62 5.54
C PRO A 27 20.44 -2.59 4.38
N ARG A 28 19.45 -2.85 3.54
CA ARG A 28 19.56 -3.74 2.38
C ARG A 28 20.53 -3.21 1.33
N ASN A 29 20.72 -1.88 1.21
CA ASN A 29 21.70 -1.24 0.33
C ASN A 29 21.72 -1.75 -1.13
N ASP A 30 20.59 -2.19 -1.66
CA ASP A 30 20.49 -2.77 -3.00
C ASP A 30 19.60 -1.97 -3.97
N ASN A 31 19.02 -0.87 -3.51
CA ASN A 31 18.15 0.02 -4.29
C ASN A 31 16.95 -0.67 -4.99
N LYS A 32 16.49 -1.84 -4.51
CA LYS A 32 15.34 -2.54 -5.11
C LYS A 32 13.98 -2.11 -4.51
N GLY A 33 13.99 -1.36 -3.41
CA GLY A 33 12.80 -0.93 -2.66
C GLY A 33 12.19 -2.02 -1.76
N CYS A 34 11.35 -1.61 -0.80
CA CYS A 34 10.69 -2.54 0.13
C CYS A 34 9.80 -3.57 -0.61
N CYS A 35 9.30 -3.21 -1.80
CA CYS A 35 8.47 -4.07 -2.66
C CYS A 35 9.28 -5.04 -3.55
N GLY A 36 10.56 -5.28 -3.28
CA GLY A 36 11.38 -6.23 -4.09
C GLY A 36 10.88 -7.68 -4.09
N PHE A 37 9.85 -8.00 -3.30
CA PHE A 37 9.30 -9.34 -3.11
C PHE A 37 7.81 -9.45 -3.44
N TYR A 38 7.16 -8.35 -3.83
CA TYR A 38 5.78 -8.37 -4.32
C TYR A 38 5.58 -7.29 -5.38
N SER A 39 4.71 -7.56 -6.33
CA SER A 39 4.26 -6.56 -7.30
C SER A 39 3.18 -5.69 -6.65
N PRO A 40 3.29 -4.35 -6.65
CA PRO A 40 2.21 -3.48 -6.16
C PRO A 40 0.89 -3.75 -6.89
N ILE A 41 -0.20 -3.86 -6.14
CA ILE A 41 -1.55 -4.10 -6.67
C ILE A 41 -2.45 -2.94 -6.24
N PHE A 42 -2.99 -2.20 -7.21
CA PHE A 42 -3.95 -1.14 -6.96
C PHE A 42 -5.37 -1.73 -7.06
N TYR A 43 -6.07 -1.76 -5.94
CA TYR A 43 -7.45 -2.20 -5.82
C TYR A 43 -8.44 -1.04 -5.98
N PRO A 44 -9.76 -1.28 -6.08
CA PRO A 44 -10.73 -0.22 -6.31
C PRO A 44 -10.62 0.95 -5.34
N THR A 45 -10.44 0.68 -4.05
CA THR A 45 -10.25 1.73 -3.05
C THR A 45 -9.04 2.61 -3.39
N ASP A 46 -7.87 2.02 -3.65
CA ASP A 46 -6.65 2.73 -4.09
C ASP A 46 -6.89 3.57 -5.33
N LEU A 47 -7.51 2.98 -6.36
CA LEU A 47 -7.81 3.68 -7.60
C LEU A 47 -8.74 4.87 -7.39
N VAL A 48 -9.76 4.77 -6.52
CA VAL A 48 -10.60 5.92 -6.16
C VAL A 48 -9.79 7.04 -5.55
N TYR A 49 -8.93 6.73 -4.58
CA TYR A 49 -8.10 7.75 -3.95
C TYR A 49 -7.13 8.41 -4.93
N LEU A 50 -6.56 7.63 -5.84
CA LEU A 50 -5.71 8.18 -6.90
C LEU A 50 -6.51 9.08 -7.85
N LEU A 51 -7.73 8.70 -8.25
CA LEU A 51 -8.60 9.55 -9.09
C LEU A 51 -8.87 10.91 -8.44
N GLU A 52 -9.09 10.92 -7.13
CA GLU A 52 -9.41 12.15 -6.38
C GLU A 52 -8.20 13.04 -6.12
N ASN A 53 -7.02 12.45 -5.87
CA ASN A 53 -5.87 13.18 -5.33
C ASN A 53 -4.72 13.34 -6.34
N LYS A 54 -4.58 12.41 -7.28
CA LYS A 54 -3.50 12.40 -8.27
C LYS A 54 -3.91 11.65 -9.54
N PRO A 55 -4.91 12.15 -10.31
CA PRO A 55 -5.44 11.44 -11.47
C PRO A 55 -4.38 11.12 -12.54
N ASP A 56 -3.40 12.02 -12.76
CA ASP A 56 -2.26 11.78 -13.66
C ASP A 56 -1.47 10.51 -13.30
N LEU A 57 -1.47 10.07 -12.03
CA LEU A 57 -0.80 8.85 -11.62
C LEU A 57 -1.50 7.60 -12.16
N ILE A 58 -2.82 7.63 -12.38
CA ILE A 58 -3.54 6.52 -13.00
C ILE A 58 -3.15 6.40 -14.47
N GLU A 59 -3.09 7.51 -15.18
CA GLU A 59 -2.62 7.53 -16.58
C GLU A 59 -1.19 6.99 -16.67
N TYR A 60 -0.31 7.43 -15.75
CA TYR A 60 1.04 6.90 -15.65
C TYR A 60 1.05 5.39 -15.40
N ILE A 61 0.28 4.89 -14.42
CA ILE A 61 0.20 3.46 -14.09
C ILE A 61 -0.28 2.66 -15.30
N LEU A 62 -1.33 3.11 -15.98
CA LEU A 62 -1.88 2.44 -17.16
C LEU A 62 -0.91 2.46 -18.36
N GLY A 63 0.00 3.43 -18.40
CA GLY A 63 1.06 3.54 -19.40
C GLY A 63 2.32 2.73 -19.08
N LEU A 64 2.45 2.14 -17.89
CA LEU A 64 3.60 1.31 -17.54
C LEU A 64 3.60 0.01 -18.36
N PRO A 65 4.79 -0.51 -18.75
CA PRO A 65 4.89 -1.84 -19.34
C PRO A 65 4.68 -2.94 -18.29
N ASP A 66 4.29 -4.13 -18.75
CA ASP A 66 4.12 -5.35 -17.95
C ASP A 66 3.10 -5.24 -16.82
N LEU A 67 1.89 -4.77 -17.14
CA LEU A 67 0.77 -4.77 -16.21
C LEU A 67 0.00 -6.09 -16.27
N THR A 68 -0.46 -6.58 -15.11
CA THR A 68 -1.55 -7.55 -15.05
C THR A 68 -2.82 -6.80 -14.68
N VAL A 69 -3.69 -6.60 -15.66
CA VAL A 69 -5.00 -5.96 -15.47
C VAL A 69 -6.05 -7.06 -15.27
N LEU A 70 -6.67 -7.07 -14.09
CA LEU A 70 -7.83 -7.90 -13.77
C LEU A 70 -9.11 -7.07 -13.90
N ASP A 71 -10.26 -7.65 -13.57
CA ASP A 71 -11.54 -6.94 -13.74
C ASP A 71 -11.65 -5.66 -12.89
N SER A 72 -11.00 -5.64 -11.72
CA SER A 72 -11.11 -4.54 -10.75
C SER A 72 -9.79 -4.11 -10.11
N SER A 73 -8.66 -4.71 -10.50
CA SER A 73 -7.34 -4.37 -9.96
C SER A 73 -6.27 -4.33 -11.03
N ILE A 74 -5.22 -3.56 -10.75
CA ILE A 74 -4.03 -3.43 -11.61
C ILE A 74 -2.82 -3.84 -10.80
N THR A 75 -2.14 -4.89 -11.24
CA THR A 75 -0.83 -5.28 -10.70
C THR A 75 0.27 -4.73 -11.59
N ILE A 76 1.22 -4.02 -10.99
CA ILE A 76 2.41 -3.53 -11.69
C ILE A 76 3.51 -4.56 -11.50
N ASN A 77 3.74 -5.41 -12.51
CA ASN A 77 4.71 -6.47 -12.37
C ASN A 77 6.12 -5.88 -12.26
N ASN A 78 6.84 -6.29 -11.22
CA ASN A 78 8.21 -5.86 -11.02
C ASN A 78 9.12 -6.35 -12.16
N SER A 79 10.17 -5.58 -12.45
CA SER A 79 11.23 -6.01 -13.36
C SER A 79 12.18 -6.96 -12.64
N ILE A 80 12.59 -8.04 -13.31
CA ILE A 80 13.63 -8.95 -12.82
C ILE A 80 14.93 -8.14 -12.61
N ASP A 81 15.55 -8.30 -11.45
CA ASP A 81 16.80 -7.65 -11.08
C ASP A 81 17.73 -8.64 -10.36
N SER A 82 18.55 -9.31 -11.17
CA SER A 82 19.48 -10.37 -10.75
C SER A 82 18.75 -11.51 -10.00
N ASP A 83 18.99 -11.64 -8.70
CA ASP A 83 18.41 -12.66 -7.81
C ASP A 83 17.08 -12.23 -7.15
N SER A 84 16.51 -11.09 -7.54
CA SER A 84 15.27 -10.56 -6.98
C SER A 84 14.55 -9.69 -8.03
N TYR A 85 13.70 -8.77 -7.58
CA TYR A 85 12.94 -7.86 -8.43
C TYR A 85 13.14 -6.41 -7.98
N LYS A 86 13.06 -5.49 -8.93
CA LYS A 86 13.07 -4.06 -8.69
C LYS A 86 11.67 -3.48 -8.86
N CYS A 87 11.19 -2.78 -7.84
CA CYS A 87 9.92 -2.07 -7.89
C CYS A 87 10.00 -0.91 -8.91
N ARG A 88 8.98 -0.76 -9.75
CA ARG A 88 8.93 0.28 -10.79
C ARG A 88 8.85 1.71 -10.24
N PHE A 89 8.35 1.86 -9.01
CA PHE A 89 8.33 3.15 -8.32
C PHE A 89 9.61 3.45 -7.54
N HIS A 90 10.59 2.55 -7.51
CA HIS A 90 11.79 2.76 -6.71
C HIS A 90 12.97 3.27 -7.55
N THR A 91 13.57 4.36 -7.08
CA THR A 91 14.78 4.98 -7.64
C THR A 91 15.93 4.92 -6.62
N ASP A 92 17.10 5.40 -7.01
CA ASP A 92 18.22 5.64 -6.09
C ASP A 92 17.87 6.64 -4.96
N LYS A 93 16.83 7.47 -5.16
CA LYS A 93 16.29 8.41 -4.16
C LYS A 93 15.16 7.82 -3.31
N GLY A 94 14.80 6.56 -3.50
CA GLY A 94 13.70 5.89 -2.80
C GLY A 94 12.45 5.74 -3.65
N CYS A 95 11.32 5.47 -2.97
CA CYS A 95 10.02 5.33 -3.62
C CYS A 95 9.52 6.69 -4.14
N LEU A 96 9.10 6.74 -5.40
CA LEU A 96 8.51 7.91 -6.06
C LEU A 96 7.13 8.26 -5.52
N LEU A 97 6.44 7.29 -4.90
CA LEU A 97 5.12 7.50 -4.34
C LEU A 97 5.23 7.97 -2.88
N GLU A 98 4.58 9.10 -2.59
CA GLU A 98 4.26 9.50 -1.21
C GLU A 98 3.41 8.41 -0.54
N GLN A 99 3.47 8.31 0.79
CA GLN A 99 2.85 7.22 1.53
C GLN A 99 1.36 7.03 1.22
N SER A 100 0.60 8.13 1.14
CA SER A 100 -0.84 8.06 0.86
C SER A 100 -1.17 7.60 -0.56
N LEU A 101 -0.25 7.72 -1.52
CA LEU A 101 -0.44 7.33 -2.92
C LEU A 101 -0.08 5.86 -3.20
N ARG A 102 0.50 5.18 -2.21
CA ARG A 102 0.85 3.75 -2.33
C ARG A 102 -0.37 2.88 -2.09
N GLU A 103 -0.35 1.64 -2.57
CA GLU A 103 -1.37 0.62 -2.27
C GLU A 103 -1.24 0.07 -0.82
N SER A 104 -2.25 -0.67 -0.36
CA SER A 104 -2.41 -1.11 1.03
C SER A 104 -1.18 -1.78 1.63
N ILE A 105 -0.57 -2.77 0.97
CA ILE A 105 0.62 -3.45 1.48
C ILE A 105 1.76 -2.45 1.64
N CYS A 106 2.04 -1.64 0.62
CA CYS A 106 3.05 -0.59 0.69
C CYS A 106 2.82 0.45 1.80
N ARG A 107 1.57 0.66 2.26
CA ARG A 107 1.22 1.56 3.37
C ARG A 107 1.34 0.89 4.73
N HIS A 108 0.93 -0.37 4.83
CA HIS A 108 0.79 -1.11 6.10
C HIS A 108 2.05 -1.90 6.46
N PHE A 109 2.85 -2.26 5.45
CA PHE A 109 4.00 -3.13 5.63
C PHE A 109 5.27 -2.33 5.84
N VAL A 110 5.85 -2.53 7.02
CA VAL A 110 7.20 -2.07 7.34
C VAL A 110 8.18 -3.20 7.09
N CYS A 111 9.40 -2.83 6.69
CA CYS A 111 10.52 -3.73 6.49
C CYS A 111 10.61 -4.86 7.56
N PRO A 112 10.67 -6.15 7.16
CA PRO A 112 10.67 -7.31 8.06
C PRO A 112 11.74 -7.31 9.14
N GLY A 113 12.94 -6.79 8.85
CA GLY A 113 13.99 -6.64 9.85
C GLY A 113 13.67 -5.66 10.98
N VAL A 114 12.67 -4.77 10.83
CA VAL A 114 12.13 -3.96 11.94
C VAL A 114 11.28 -4.82 12.86
N ALA A 115 10.54 -5.80 12.32
CA ALA A 115 9.73 -6.75 13.06
C ALA A 115 8.83 -6.10 14.12
N TRP A 116 8.23 -4.94 13.80
CA TRP A 116 7.41 -4.16 14.75
C TRP A 116 6.19 -4.95 15.23
N GLU A 117 5.65 -5.83 14.39
CA GLU A 117 4.50 -6.67 14.71
C GLU A 117 4.76 -7.62 15.88
N LYS A 118 6.03 -7.88 16.22
CA LYS A 118 6.42 -8.73 17.36
C LYS A 118 6.50 -7.95 18.68
N GLU A 119 6.38 -6.63 18.65
CA GLU A 119 6.46 -5.79 19.84
C GLU A 119 5.12 -5.79 20.58
N GLU A 120 5.13 -6.17 21.86
CA GLU A 120 3.92 -6.19 22.69
C GLU A 120 3.31 -4.80 22.84
N LYS A 121 4.15 -3.78 23.03
CA LYS A 121 3.72 -2.38 23.14
C LYS A 121 3.05 -1.83 21.87
N LEU A 122 3.15 -2.53 20.74
CA LEU A 122 2.54 -2.16 19.46
C LEU A 122 1.31 -3.02 19.14
N ALA A 123 0.81 -3.80 20.10
CA ALA A 123 -0.31 -4.72 19.90
C ALA A 123 -1.58 -4.01 19.40
N ASP A 124 -1.86 -2.80 19.90
CA ASP A 124 -3.02 -2.03 19.49
C ASP A 124 -2.91 -1.60 18.02
N TRP A 125 -1.75 -1.10 17.58
CA TRP A 125 -1.52 -0.77 16.17
C TRP A 125 -1.55 -1.99 15.26
N ARG A 126 -1.04 -3.14 15.73
CA ARG A 126 -1.17 -4.41 15.00
C ARG A 126 -2.64 -4.78 14.80
N ARG A 127 -3.46 -4.64 15.85
CA ARG A 127 -4.91 -4.84 15.76
C ARG A 127 -5.56 -3.86 14.78
N PHE A 128 -5.21 -2.58 14.84
CA PHE A 128 -5.73 -1.55 13.94
C PHE A 128 -5.47 -1.88 12.46
N PHE A 129 -4.21 -2.18 12.09
CA PHE A 129 -3.86 -2.48 10.70
C PHE A 129 -4.46 -3.80 10.20
N ASN A 130 -4.67 -4.78 11.08
CA ASN A 130 -5.42 -5.99 10.74
C ASN A 130 -6.89 -5.67 10.42
N LEU A 131 -7.57 -4.90 11.29
CA LEU A 131 -8.95 -4.46 11.06
C LEU A 131 -9.09 -3.63 9.78
N LEU A 132 -8.13 -2.72 9.52
CA LEU A 132 -8.09 -1.94 8.29
C LEU A 132 -7.92 -2.83 7.06
N THR A 133 -6.99 -3.79 7.10
CA THR A 133 -6.75 -4.72 5.99
C THR A 133 -8.01 -5.54 5.68
N ASP A 134 -8.66 -6.10 6.72
CA ASP A 134 -9.91 -6.85 6.56
C ASP A 134 -11.02 -5.98 5.96
N TYR A 135 -11.14 -4.74 6.43
CA TYR A 135 -12.12 -3.78 5.91
C TYR A 135 -11.85 -3.42 4.44
N GLU A 136 -10.60 -3.14 4.08
CA GLU A 136 -10.21 -2.84 2.69
C GLU A 136 -10.47 -4.02 1.76
N ILE A 137 -10.14 -5.25 2.18
CA ILE A 137 -10.44 -6.46 1.41
C ILE A 137 -11.95 -6.58 1.16
N ASN A 138 -12.76 -6.44 2.22
CA ASN A 138 -14.22 -6.50 2.11
C ASN A 138 -14.77 -5.43 1.15
N LEU A 139 -14.33 -4.19 1.34
CA LEU A 139 -14.75 -3.04 0.54
C LEU A 139 -14.37 -3.22 -0.94
N ASN A 140 -13.13 -3.61 -1.22
CA ASN A 140 -12.65 -3.88 -2.57
C ASN A 140 -13.46 -5.00 -3.26
N ASN A 141 -13.77 -6.07 -2.54
CA ASN A 141 -14.58 -7.17 -3.07
C ASN A 141 -16.01 -6.73 -3.40
N LYS A 142 -16.67 -5.99 -2.51
CA LYS A 142 -18.02 -5.46 -2.77
C LYS A 142 -18.07 -4.55 -3.99
N ILE A 143 -17.12 -3.63 -4.11
CA ILE A 143 -17.03 -2.72 -5.27
C ILE A 143 -16.79 -3.53 -6.54
N ALA A 144 -15.86 -4.50 -6.51
CA ALA A 144 -15.58 -5.37 -7.65
C ALA A 144 -16.81 -6.19 -8.09
N GLU A 145 -17.55 -6.76 -7.15
CA GLU A 145 -18.79 -7.48 -7.43
C GLU A 145 -19.87 -6.59 -8.04
N ASN A 146 -20.02 -5.36 -7.55
CA ASN A 146 -20.97 -4.38 -8.10
C ASN A 146 -20.63 -4.04 -9.56
N LEU A 147 -19.35 -3.79 -9.85
CA LEU A 147 -18.86 -3.52 -11.21
C LEU A 147 -19.07 -4.72 -12.14
N LYS A 148 -18.75 -5.93 -11.66
CA LYS A 148 -18.96 -7.17 -12.40
C LYS A 148 -20.43 -7.40 -12.75
N LYS A 149 -21.37 -7.18 -11.82
CA LYS A 149 -22.82 -7.27 -12.06
C LYS A 149 -23.30 -6.31 -13.16
N LYS A 150 -22.59 -5.19 -13.35
CA LYS A 150 -22.85 -4.19 -14.40
C LYS A 150 -22.10 -4.48 -15.71
N GLY A 151 -21.37 -5.59 -15.80
CA GLY A 151 -20.55 -5.94 -16.97
C GLY A 151 -19.38 -4.98 -17.20
N LEU A 152 -18.89 -4.31 -16.14
CA LEU A 152 -17.77 -3.39 -16.19
C LEU A 152 -16.49 -4.09 -15.73
N SER A 153 -15.38 -3.82 -16.42
CA SER A 153 -14.07 -4.40 -16.16
C SER A 153 -12.98 -3.41 -16.58
N LEU A 154 -11.89 -3.31 -15.80
CA LEU A 154 -10.69 -2.54 -16.19
C LEU A 154 -10.02 -3.07 -17.45
N ARG A 155 -10.32 -4.32 -17.85
CA ARG A 155 -9.82 -4.90 -19.11
C ARG A 155 -10.48 -4.29 -20.34
N ASN A 156 -11.57 -3.55 -20.18
CA ASN A 156 -12.26 -2.87 -21.27
C ASN A 156 -11.83 -1.39 -21.32
N PHE A 157 -10.73 -1.13 -22.02
CA PHE A 157 -10.11 0.19 -22.10
C PHE A 157 -11.04 1.27 -22.70
N ASP A 158 -11.94 0.89 -23.63
CA ASP A 158 -12.90 1.80 -24.26
C ASP A 158 -13.99 2.30 -23.30
N LYS A 159 -14.10 1.70 -22.11
CA LYS A 159 -15.12 2.03 -21.10
C LYS A 159 -14.52 2.44 -19.75
N LEU A 160 -13.24 2.83 -19.70
CA LEU A 160 -12.58 3.19 -18.44
C LEU A 160 -13.27 4.35 -17.73
N ASP A 161 -13.72 5.39 -18.45
CA ASP A 161 -14.43 6.51 -17.83
C ASP A 161 -15.71 6.06 -17.11
N ILE A 162 -16.46 5.16 -17.76
CA ILE A 162 -17.68 4.58 -17.19
C ILE A 162 -17.34 3.67 -16.00
N PHE A 163 -16.29 2.86 -16.14
CA PHE A 163 -15.79 2.00 -15.07
C PHE A 163 -15.43 2.82 -13.83
N PHE A 164 -14.55 3.82 -13.98
CA PHE A 164 -14.07 4.64 -12.88
C PHE A 164 -15.19 5.44 -12.23
N HIS A 165 -16.08 6.03 -13.03
CA HIS A 165 -17.24 6.74 -12.49
C HIS A 165 -18.13 5.80 -11.66
N LYS A 166 -18.44 4.59 -12.14
CA LYS A 166 -19.28 3.63 -11.39
C LYS A 166 -18.55 3.05 -10.17
N MET A 167 -17.23 2.91 -10.23
CA MET A 167 -16.40 2.50 -9.11
C MET A 167 -16.44 3.54 -7.99
N MET A 168 -16.25 4.82 -8.31
CA MET A 168 -16.35 5.91 -7.33
C MET A 168 -17.73 5.97 -6.66
N LEU A 169 -18.81 5.87 -7.45
CA LEU A 169 -20.17 5.83 -6.87
C LEU A 169 -20.35 4.66 -5.89
N SER A 170 -19.89 3.46 -6.25
CA SER A 170 -19.95 2.30 -5.36
C SER A 170 -19.09 2.50 -4.11
N PHE A 171 -17.92 3.14 -4.24
CA PHE A 171 -17.06 3.46 -3.10
C PHE A 171 -17.74 4.40 -2.13
N TYR A 172 -18.31 5.52 -2.59
CA TYR A 172 -18.98 6.48 -1.70
C TYR A 172 -20.24 5.90 -1.05
N GLU A 173 -20.95 5.01 -1.74
CA GLU A 173 -22.09 4.29 -1.17
C GLU A 173 -21.65 3.39 -0.01
N GLU A 174 -20.63 2.55 -0.23
CA GLU A 174 -20.12 1.61 0.78
C GLU A 174 -19.35 2.29 1.93
N THR A 175 -18.79 3.49 1.70
CA THR A 175 -18.04 4.25 2.70
C THR A 175 -18.84 5.37 3.36
N ARG A 176 -20.15 5.46 3.07
CA ARG A 176 -21.05 6.44 3.70
C ARG A 176 -21.05 6.35 5.23
N ILE A 177 -20.90 5.13 5.75
CA ILE A 177 -20.75 4.86 7.18
C ILE A 177 -19.43 4.13 7.34
N LEU A 178 -18.45 4.83 7.93
CA LEU A 178 -17.15 4.25 8.21
C LEU A 178 -17.19 3.43 9.51
N PRO A 179 -16.37 2.38 9.63
CA PRO A 179 -16.21 1.64 10.88
C PRO A 179 -15.78 2.52 12.06
N ASP A 180 -16.35 2.24 13.23
CA ASP A 180 -16.08 2.99 14.46
C ASP A 180 -14.62 2.89 14.92
N PHE A 181 -13.93 1.80 14.58
CA PHE A 181 -12.53 1.59 14.99
C PHE A 181 -11.59 2.68 14.44
N PHE A 182 -11.97 3.45 13.41
CA PHE A 182 -11.17 4.60 13.00
C PHE A 182 -11.14 5.72 14.06
N ASN A 183 -12.13 5.80 14.93
CA ASN A 183 -12.20 6.80 15.99
C ASN A 183 -11.59 6.32 17.31
N ASP A 184 -11.41 5.01 17.47
CA ASP A 184 -10.89 4.39 18.70
C ASP A 184 -9.36 4.52 18.84
N TYR A 185 -8.66 4.97 17.80
CA TYR A 185 -7.20 5.02 17.74
C TYR A 185 -6.65 6.44 17.54
N PRO A 186 -5.48 6.78 18.10
CA PRO A 186 -4.84 8.08 17.91
C PRO A 186 -4.62 8.42 16.44
N LYS A 187 -4.72 9.71 16.06
CA LYS A 187 -4.44 10.19 14.70
C LYS A 187 -2.99 9.90 14.26
N ALA A 188 -2.06 9.97 15.20
CA ALA A 188 -0.68 9.59 14.98
C ALA A 188 -0.04 9.18 16.32
N GLU A 189 0.86 8.21 16.28
CA GLU A 189 1.63 7.82 17.46
C GLU A 189 3.03 7.30 17.07
N THR A 190 4.05 7.75 17.80
CA THR A 190 5.46 7.42 17.52
C THR A 190 6.05 6.57 18.64
N TYR A 191 6.76 5.52 18.25
CA TYR A 191 7.50 4.64 19.14
C TYR A 191 8.97 4.57 18.77
N THR A 192 9.80 4.29 19.77
CA THR A 192 11.21 3.95 19.58
C THR A 192 11.39 2.44 19.68
N LEU A 193 12.03 1.84 18.68
CA LEU A 193 12.49 0.45 18.67
C LEU A 193 14.02 0.41 18.65
N TYR A 194 14.59 -0.63 19.24
CA TYR A 194 16.02 -0.89 19.18
C TYR A 194 16.28 -2.20 18.44
N ARG A 195 17.11 -2.16 17.42
CA ARG A 195 17.45 -3.32 16.58
C ARG A 195 18.94 -3.38 16.31
N THR A 196 19.48 -4.59 16.27
CA THR A 196 20.80 -4.80 15.69
C THR A 196 20.66 -4.79 14.18
N LEU A 197 21.29 -3.84 13.50
CA LEU A 197 21.29 -3.82 12.05
C LEU A 197 22.32 -4.77 11.48
N THR A 198 21.87 -5.60 10.54
CA THR A 198 22.70 -6.31 9.57
C THR A 198 22.49 -5.67 8.19
N TYR A 199 23.46 -5.81 7.30
CA TYR A 199 23.45 -5.11 6.00
C TYR A 199 23.47 -6.08 4.83
N GLY A 200 22.97 -5.60 3.67
CA GLY A 200 22.94 -6.37 2.43
C GLY A 200 22.10 -7.64 2.57
N LYS A 201 22.64 -8.77 2.09
CA LYS A 201 21.97 -10.08 2.12
C LYS A 201 21.69 -10.62 3.53
N ASN A 202 22.32 -10.06 4.56
CA ASN A 202 22.11 -10.46 5.95
C ASN A 202 20.93 -9.74 6.62
N TRP A 203 20.39 -8.70 5.98
CA TRP A 203 19.22 -7.99 6.51
C TRP A 203 17.95 -8.83 6.30
N PRO A 204 17.14 -9.07 7.35
CA PRO A 204 15.95 -9.89 7.22
C PRO A 204 14.93 -9.32 6.23
N LEU A 205 14.38 -10.24 5.45
CA LEU A 205 13.32 -10.07 4.47
C LEU A 205 12.12 -10.93 4.83
#